data_AF-A0A660ZX96-F1
#
_entry.id   AF-A0A660ZX96-F1
#
_cell.length_a   1.000
_cell.length_b   1.000
_cell.length_c   1.000
_cell.angle_alpha   90.00
_cell.angle_beta   90.00
_cell.angle_gamma   90.00
#
_symmetry.space_group_name_H-M   'P 1'
#
loop_
_entity.id
_entity.type
_entity.pdbx_description
1 polymer ?
#
loop_
_entity_poly.entity_id
_entity_poly.type
_entity_poly.pdbx_seq_one_letter_code
_entity_poly.pdbx_strand_id
1 'polypeptide(L)' 'MPQATDSANVDPGGRPFTHFLPGERNVPPAQRIYINRSLRMGSIRAIGFDMDHTLALYQREPFEQLTFDLAVERLIER' A
#
# COMPACT_ATOMS: atom_id res chain seq x y z
N MET A 1 26.31 4.12 -25.59
CA MET A 1 25.46 3.97 -24.38
C MET A 1 25.15 2.49 -24.25
N PRO A 2 25.79 1.74 -23.33
CA PRO A 2 25.50 0.33 -23.14
C PRO A 2 24.12 0.18 -22.47
N GLN A 3 23.30 -0.74 -22.97
CA GLN A 3 22.04 -1.08 -22.33
C GLN A 3 22.34 -1.88 -21.07
N ALA A 4 21.83 -1.41 -19.92
CA ALA A 4 21.88 -2.15 -18.68
C ALA A 4 21.01 -3.41 -18.83
N THR A 5 21.66 -4.56 -18.76
CA THR A 5 20.99 -5.86 -18.68
C THR A 5 20.17 -5.90 -17.39
N ASP A 6 18.85 -6.00 -17.53
CA ASP A 6 17.91 -6.13 -16.41
C ASP A 6 18.02 -7.54 -15.83
N SER A 7 18.97 -7.73 -14.91
CA SER A 7 19.25 -8.98 -14.22
C SER A 7 18.31 -9.24 -13.02
N ALA A 8 17.19 -8.52 -12.90
CA ALA A 8 16.36 -8.58 -11.69
C ALA A 8 15.08 -9.42 -11.82
N ASN A 9 14.79 -10.01 -12.99
CA ASN A 9 13.53 -10.71 -13.21
C ASN A 9 13.71 -12.24 -13.40
N VAL A 10 14.25 -12.90 -12.39
CA VAL A 10 14.16 -14.35 -12.24
C VAL A 10 13.48 -14.63 -10.91
N ASP A 11 12.21 -15.05 -10.96
CA ASP A 11 11.51 -15.62 -9.80
C ASP A 11 11.85 -17.12 -9.73
N PRO A 12 12.56 -17.60 -8.70
CA PRO A 12 12.99 -18.99 -8.59
C PRO A 12 11.89 -19.94 -8.10
N GLY A 13 10.66 -19.47 -7.89
CA GLY A 13 9.56 -20.33 -7.46
C GLY A 13 8.31 -20.05 -8.28
N GLY A 14 7.91 -20.99 -9.14
CA GLY A 14 6.69 -20.91 -9.94
C GLY A 14 5.44 -20.73 -9.08
N ARG A 15 5.08 -19.48 -8.77
CA ARG A 15 3.86 -19.13 -8.05
C ARG A 15 2.72 -18.92 -9.05
N PRO A 16 1.51 -19.42 -8.76
CA PRO A 16 0.41 -19.53 -9.74
C PRO A 16 -0.28 -18.19 -10.11
N PHE A 17 0.33 -17.04 -9.79
CA PHE A 17 -0.28 -15.72 -9.97
C PHE A 17 0.46 -14.80 -10.96
N THR A 18 1.38 -15.35 -11.76
CA THR A 18 2.11 -14.60 -12.80
C THR A 18 1.41 -14.62 -14.16
N HIS A 19 0.07 -14.68 -14.21
CA HIS A 19 -0.62 -14.39 -15.46
C HIS A 19 -0.80 -12.89 -15.60
N PHE A 20 0.19 -12.24 -16.22
CA PHE A 20 0.05 -10.86 -16.67
C PHE A 20 -0.96 -10.82 -17.83
N LEU A 21 -2.02 -10.04 -17.70
CA LEU A 21 -2.94 -9.83 -18.82
C LEU A 21 -2.20 -9.09 -19.96
N PRO A 22 -2.54 -9.35 -21.24
CA PRO A 22 -1.90 -8.65 -22.36
C PRO A 22 -1.99 -7.12 -22.20
N GLY A 23 -0.83 -6.45 -22.08
CA GLY A 23 -0.75 -5.01 -21.86
C GLY A 23 -0.54 -4.57 -20.40
N GLU A 24 -0.52 -5.50 -19.44
CA GLU A 24 -0.05 -5.21 -18.08
C GLU A 24 1.45 -4.89 -18.10
N ARG A 25 1.81 -3.70 -17.63
CA ARG A 25 3.21 -3.41 -17.28
C ARG A 25 3.59 -4.31 -16.10
N ASN A 26 4.83 -4.77 -16.04
CA ASN A 26 5.38 -5.47 -14.87
C ASN A 26 5.42 -4.53 -13.65
N VAL A 27 4.28 -4.30 -13.01
CA VAL A 27 4.17 -3.53 -11.78
C VAL A 27 4.35 -4.51 -10.61
N PRO A 28 5.36 -4.29 -9.74
CA PRO A 28 5.55 -5.10 -8.54
C PRO A 28 4.27 -5.16 -7.71
N PRO A 29 3.90 -6.30 -7.08
CA PRO A 29 2.67 -6.42 -6.32
C PRO A 29 2.46 -5.32 -5.25
N ALA A 30 3.54 -4.86 -4.62
CA ALA A 30 3.52 -3.79 -3.62
C ALA A 30 3.17 -2.39 -4.18
N GLN A 31 3.23 -2.20 -5.51
CA GLN A 31 2.95 -0.94 -6.20
C GLN A 31 1.63 -0.99 -7.00
N ARG A 32 0.90 -2.11 -6.96
CA ARG A 32 -0.36 -2.27 -7.69
C ARG A 32 -1.49 -1.56 -6.94
N ILE A 33 -2.39 -0.93 -7.72
CA ILE A 33 -3.68 -0.42 -7.23
C ILE A 33 -4.74 -1.45 -7.59
N TYR A 34 -5.37 -2.05 -6.58
CA TYR A 34 -6.40 -3.06 -6.76
C TYR A 34 -7.80 -2.42 -6.84
N ILE A 35 -8.72 -3.10 -7.54
CA ILE A 35 -10.09 -2.61 -7.72
C ILE A 35 -11.12 -3.65 -7.26
N ASN A 36 -12.13 -3.19 -6.53
CA ASN A 36 -13.33 -3.98 -6.23
C ASN A 36 -14.47 -3.68 -7.23
N ARG A 37 -14.44 -2.48 -7.84
CA ARG A 37 -15.39 -2.01 -8.85
C ARG A 37 -14.64 -1.20 -9.90
N SER A 38 -15.12 -1.23 -11.15
CA SER A 38 -14.57 -0.41 -12.22
C SER A 38 -14.70 1.08 -11.88
N LEU A 39 -13.60 1.81 -11.96
CA LEU A 39 -13.53 3.24 -11.67
C LEU A 39 -12.90 3.96 -12.87
N ARG A 40 -13.64 4.88 -13.49
CA ARG A 40 -13.12 5.69 -14.60
C ARG A 40 -12.39 6.92 -14.04
N MET A 41 -11.07 6.85 -13.96
CA MET A 41 -10.26 7.93 -13.38
C MET A 41 -10.51 9.31 -14.02
N GLY A 42 -10.73 9.36 -15.35
CA GLY A 42 -10.98 10.61 -16.06
C GLY A 42 -12.30 11.33 -15.73
N SER A 43 -13.24 10.70 -15.01
CA SER A 43 -14.46 11.38 -14.55
C SER A 43 -14.34 11.99 -13.15
N ILE A 44 -13.24 11.75 -12.44
CA ILE A 44 -13.03 12.25 -11.08
C ILE A 44 -12.62 13.73 -11.17
N ARG A 45 -13.36 14.62 -10.48
CA ARG A 45 -13.12 16.08 -10.51
C ARG A 45 -12.41 16.61 -9.27
N ALA A 46 -12.42 15.85 -8.19
CA ALA A 46 -11.79 16.20 -6.93
C ALA A 46 -11.25 14.94 -6.26
N ILE A 47 -10.15 15.09 -5.53
CA ILE A 47 -9.53 14.03 -4.72
C ILE A 47 -9.45 14.58 -3.30
N GLY A 48 -10.20 13.95 -2.40
CA GLY A 48 -10.09 14.22 -0.96
C GLY A 48 -9.07 13.28 -0.34
N PHE A 49 -8.31 13.78 0.62
CA PHE A 49 -7.41 12.98 1.43
C PHE A 49 -7.86 13.04 2.89
N ASP A 50 -7.82 11.89 3.55
CA ASP A 50 -7.84 11.82 5.01
C ASP A 50 -6.41 11.96 5.55
N MET A 51 -6.25 12.37 6.80
CA MET A 51 -4.94 12.66 7.38
C MET A 51 -4.37 11.43 8.09
N ASP A 52 -4.98 11.01 9.20
CA ASP A 52 -4.45 9.97 10.06
C ASP A 52 -4.54 8.60 9.40
N HIS A 53 -3.45 7.82 9.47
CA HIS A 53 -3.34 6.50 8.83
C HIS A 53 -3.51 6.48 7.30
N THR A 54 -3.69 7.64 6.65
CA THR A 54 -3.75 7.79 5.20
C THR A 54 -2.55 8.59 4.69
N LEU A 55 -2.43 9.87 5.07
CA LEU A 55 -1.24 10.69 4.75
C LEU A 55 -0.17 10.58 5.84
N ALA A 56 -0.60 10.60 7.11
CA ALA A 56 0.25 10.45 8.28
C ALA A 56 0.28 8.98 8.70
N LEU A 57 1.28 8.24 8.22
CA LEU A 57 1.52 6.86 8.61
C LEU A 57 2.31 6.83 9.92
N TYR A 58 1.64 6.45 11.00
CA TYR A 58 2.28 6.28 12.31
C TYR A 58 3.13 5.01 12.37
N GLN A 59 4.24 5.08 13.10
CA GLN A 59 4.95 3.88 13.51
C GLN A 59 4.05 3.10 14.46
N ARG A 60 3.68 1.89 14.05
CA ARG A 60 2.64 1.09 14.70
C ARG A 60 2.93 0.84 16.19
N GLU A 61 4.10 0.30 16.51
CA GLU A 61 4.42 -0.12 17.88
C GLU A 61 4.45 1.04 18.89
N PRO A 62 5.15 2.16 18.65
CA PRO A 62 5.14 3.29 19.59
C PRO A 62 3.78 3.95 19.71
N PHE A 63 3.03 4.04 18.60
CA PHE A 63 1.70 4.66 18.59
C PHE A 63 0.69 3.81 19.38
N GLU A 64 0.65 2.51 19.12
CA GLU A 64 -0.21 1.57 19.85
C GLU A 64 0.10 1.60 21.36
N GLN A 65 1.39 1.56 21.74
CA GLN A 65 1.78 1.61 23.16
C GLN A 65 1.33 2.90 23.84
N LEU A 66 1.57 4.06 23.22
CA LEU A 66 1.15 5.35 23.76
C LEU A 66 -0.37 5.43 23.94
N THR A 67 -1.13 5.01 22.93
CA THR A 67 -2.60 5.03 23.00
C THR A 67 -3.13 4.11 24.08
N PHE A 68 -2.48 2.95 24.30
CA PHE A 68 -2.83 2.03 25.36
C PHE A 68 -2.60 2.63 26.75
N ASP A 69 -1.42 3.19 27.00
CA ASP A 69 -1.05 3.75 28.30
C ASP A 69 -1.99 4.91 28.69
N LEU A 70 -2.26 5.81 27.75
CA LEU A 70 -3.19 6.93 27.94
C LEU A 70 -4.63 6.46 28.19
N ALA A 71 -5.07 5.40 27.51
CA ALA A 71 -6.39 4.83 27.73
C ALA A 71 -6.50 4.24 29.15
N VAL A 72 -5.47 3.55 29.63
CA VAL A 72 -5.41 3.00 30.99
C VAL A 72 -5.46 4.12 32.03
N GLU A 73 -4.63 5.15 31.89
CA GLU A 73 -4.63 6.32 32.77
C GLU A 73 -6.03 6.94 32.85
N ARG A 74 -6.64 7.21 31.70
CA ARG A 74 -7.96 7.85 31.63
C ARG A 74 -9.09 7.02 32.24
N LEU A 75 -9.00 5.69 32.18
CA LEU A 75 -9.99 4.78 32.75
C LEU A 75 -9.87 4.63 34.26
N ILE A 76 -8.67 4.85 34.81
CA ILE A 76 -8.42 4.80 36.26
C ILE A 76 -8.78 6.15 36.91
N GLU A 77 -8.56 7.27 36.22
CA GLU A 77 -9.01 8.59 36.65
C GLU A 77 -10.54 8.69 36.64
N ARG A 78 -11.16 8.71 37.83
CA ARG A 78 -12.61 8.90 38.04
C ARG A 78 -13.05 10.33 37.76
#